data_AF-G1XJ77-F1
#
_entry.id   AF-G1XJ77-F1
#
_cell.length_a   1.000
_cell.length_b   1.000
_cell.length_c   1.000
_cell.angle_alpha   90.00
_cell.angle_beta   90.00
_cell.angle_gamma   90.00
#
_symmetry.space_group_name_H-M   'P 1'
#
loop_
_entity.id
_entity.type
_entity.pdbx_description
1 polymer ?
#
loop_
_entity_poly.entity_id
_entity_poly.type
_entity_poly.pdbx_seq_one_letter_code
_entity_poly.pdbx_strand_id
1 'polypeptide(L)'
;MATCLVASTSKVAGAIEVNPTSVIPSGEEIKLPHKYLSTNLQYCSDLGRIAFSEAQNSMHRLRGYAEYMTDTDGLISNILEMLEDEDAARYNLRMAMEDLQENADRCKKEINSIKGKFQMLLDFIMALQNTAMEKQNDTQTRQKQNNDHVRRRDEERKAHIAHIESCREEVKKLQDELSAAHDDWRKSKEGVDLLALVSSLDVVVRLDDEVIFKEPEVEYEAPQEKVGYAVGFKHSVFGKSASRKANEERDRMEAKEDHEKRQKNERARYDEKLEQLLQQRQYELNVAKEEAQERLKTAQTTLEMVQTNLERAKTQLRVTTEQHLQAKLDLDASQADLEALKNEKLELQDILAIIESSIKSLKQMKRYVDDMCGFFQEVSTEVQNTMDGPMQKFLSKIENAAVASGNSKGSHKIENLNVDQVNKGQLVQAALRLQGKLSIIGDVAGVYVSISKLYIKPGINKMEGLTYLSHSEYTLQLAEFKE
;
A
#
# COMPACT_ATOMS: atom_id res chain seq x y z
N MET A 1 16.37 -26.87 -5.88
CA MET A 1 16.72 -26.68 -7.31
C MET A 1 15.47 -26.57 -8.15
N ALA A 2 14.69 -27.66 -8.35
CA ALA A 2 13.38 -27.61 -9.02
C ALA A 2 12.51 -26.46 -8.52
N THR A 3 12.41 -26.39 -7.21
CA THR A 3 11.56 -25.44 -6.50
C THR A 3 12.07 -24.01 -6.67
N CYS A 4 13.39 -23.79 -6.68
CA CYS A 4 13.99 -22.50 -7.03
C CYS A 4 13.67 -22.10 -8.48
N LEU A 5 13.75 -23.07 -9.40
CA LEU A 5 13.47 -22.88 -10.81
C LEU A 5 12.01 -22.50 -11.05
N VAL A 6 11.08 -23.21 -10.41
CA VAL A 6 9.66 -22.87 -10.37
C VAL A 6 9.44 -21.48 -9.78
N ALA A 7 10.04 -21.20 -8.62
CA ALA A 7 9.96 -19.89 -7.98
C ALA A 7 10.48 -18.77 -8.90
N SER A 8 11.47 -19.07 -9.76
CA SER A 8 12.00 -18.10 -10.72
C SER A 8 10.98 -17.68 -11.78
N THR A 9 9.99 -18.53 -12.09
CA THR A 9 8.92 -18.23 -13.04
C THR A 9 7.80 -17.37 -12.45
N SER A 10 7.80 -17.12 -11.13
CA SER A 10 6.85 -16.18 -10.51
C SER A 10 7.06 -14.78 -11.07
N LYS A 11 5.94 -14.12 -11.43
CA LYS A 11 5.95 -12.72 -11.86
C LYS A 11 6.53 -11.80 -10.78
N VAL A 12 6.24 -12.08 -9.51
CA VAL A 12 6.77 -11.31 -8.37
C VAL A 12 8.28 -11.49 -8.25
N ALA A 13 8.80 -12.72 -8.41
CA ALA A 13 10.25 -12.95 -8.44
C ALA A 13 10.94 -12.18 -9.57
N GLY A 14 10.24 -11.95 -10.70
CA GLY A 14 10.67 -11.10 -11.80
C GLY A 14 10.79 -9.61 -11.46
N ALA A 15 9.91 -9.10 -10.59
CA ALA A 15 9.87 -7.70 -10.19
C ALA A 15 10.73 -7.37 -8.97
N ILE A 16 11.14 -8.38 -8.20
CA ILE A 16 11.99 -8.17 -7.01
C ILE A 16 13.43 -7.90 -7.44
N GLU A 17 13.83 -6.64 -7.27
CA GLU A 17 15.24 -6.23 -7.31
C GLU A 17 15.95 -6.68 -6.03
N VAL A 18 17.15 -7.22 -6.21
CA VAL A 18 18.00 -7.74 -5.15
C VAL A 18 19.26 -6.90 -4.96
N ASN A 19 19.73 -6.81 -3.73
CA ASN A 19 21.02 -6.23 -3.44
C ASN A 19 22.11 -7.10 -4.10
N PRO A 20 23.06 -6.50 -4.86
CA PRO A 20 24.07 -7.26 -5.59
C PRO A 20 25.08 -7.96 -4.66
N THR A 21 25.14 -7.57 -3.40
CA THR A 21 25.95 -8.19 -2.36
C THR A 21 25.06 -8.59 -1.20
N SER A 22 25.31 -9.79 -0.67
CA SER A 22 24.65 -10.30 0.53
C SER A 22 25.71 -10.90 1.45
N VAL A 23 25.60 -10.60 2.75
CA VAL A 23 26.45 -11.20 3.78
C VAL A 23 25.77 -12.49 4.24
N ILE A 24 26.48 -13.62 4.17
CA ILE A 24 25.98 -14.90 4.71
C ILE A 24 26.32 -15.04 6.20
N PRO A 25 25.71 -15.98 6.96
CA PRO A 25 25.95 -16.11 8.40
C PRO A 25 27.41 -16.36 8.82
N SER A 26 28.27 -16.80 7.89
CA SER A 26 29.73 -16.92 8.12
C SER A 26 30.47 -15.58 8.10
N GLY A 27 29.80 -14.49 7.72
CA GLY A 27 30.39 -13.15 7.56
C GLY A 27 31.00 -12.89 6.18
N GLU A 28 31.01 -13.88 5.29
CA GLU A 28 31.50 -13.70 3.92
C GLU A 28 30.47 -12.96 3.07
N GLU A 29 30.96 -12.05 2.21
CA GLU A 29 30.12 -11.42 1.19
C GLU A 29 30.04 -12.29 -0.06
N ILE A 30 28.81 -12.62 -0.46
CA ILE A 30 28.52 -13.30 -1.71
C ILE A 30 27.92 -12.27 -2.68
N LYS A 31 28.52 -12.17 -3.86
CA LYS A 31 28.01 -11.33 -4.94
C LYS A 31 26.97 -12.10 -5.76
N LEU A 32 25.75 -11.57 -5.81
CA LEU A 32 24.71 -12.07 -6.70
C LEU A 32 24.97 -11.57 -8.13
N PRO A 33 24.99 -12.46 -9.13
CA PRO A 33 25.35 -12.09 -10.51
C PRO A 33 24.30 -11.23 -11.22
N HIS A 34 23.05 -11.26 -10.77
CA HIS A 34 21.93 -10.60 -11.46
C HIS A 34 21.18 -9.63 -10.55
N LYS A 35 20.51 -8.66 -11.17
CA LYS A 35 19.71 -7.63 -10.47
C LYS A 35 18.39 -8.17 -9.90
N TYR A 36 17.80 -9.19 -10.51
CA TYR A 36 16.46 -9.67 -10.17
C TYR A 36 16.50 -11.03 -9.47
N LEU A 37 15.59 -11.24 -8.51
CA LEU A 37 15.52 -12.48 -7.73
C LEU A 37 15.28 -13.70 -8.61
N SER A 38 14.36 -13.60 -9.58
CA SER A 38 14.09 -14.66 -10.56
C SER A 38 15.35 -15.15 -11.27
N THR A 39 16.14 -14.25 -11.87
CA THR A 39 17.35 -14.62 -12.60
C THR A 39 18.39 -15.25 -11.69
N ASN A 40 18.50 -14.80 -10.43
CA ASN A 40 19.39 -15.45 -9.48
C ASN A 40 18.88 -16.82 -9.00
N LEU A 41 17.56 -17.02 -8.90
CA LEU A 41 16.97 -18.34 -8.60
C LEU A 41 17.23 -19.34 -9.74
N GLN A 42 17.15 -18.90 -11.00
CA GLN A 42 17.59 -19.68 -12.16
C GLN A 42 19.08 -20.03 -12.05
N TYR A 43 19.92 -19.03 -11.80
CA TYR A 43 21.37 -19.25 -11.63
C TYR A 43 21.68 -20.23 -10.48
N CYS A 44 20.93 -20.17 -9.37
CA CYS A 44 21.04 -21.14 -8.28
C CYS A 44 20.70 -22.56 -8.75
N SER A 45 19.71 -22.72 -9.62
CA SER A 45 19.37 -24.01 -10.22
C SER A 45 20.53 -24.52 -11.09
N ASP A 46 21.12 -23.65 -11.90
CA ASP A 46 22.26 -23.99 -12.77
C ASP A 46 23.51 -24.37 -11.97
N LEU A 47 23.84 -23.63 -10.91
CA LEU A 47 24.88 -24.01 -9.95
C LEU A 47 24.62 -25.40 -9.37
N GLY A 48 23.36 -25.68 -9.05
CA GLY A 48 22.91 -26.98 -8.63
C GLY A 48 23.22 -28.08 -9.64
N ARG A 49 22.85 -27.89 -10.92
CA ARG A 49 23.15 -28.83 -12.01
C ARG A 49 24.65 -29.09 -12.14
N ILE A 50 25.45 -28.04 -12.09
CA ILE A 50 26.91 -28.11 -12.16
C ILE A 50 27.44 -28.93 -10.98
N ALA A 51 26.98 -28.65 -9.76
CA ALA A 51 27.40 -29.37 -8.56
C ALA A 51 27.07 -30.88 -8.64
N PHE A 52 25.84 -31.24 -9.01
CA PHE A 52 25.45 -32.65 -9.12
C PHE A 52 26.12 -33.39 -10.28
N SER A 53 26.36 -32.71 -11.40
CA SER A 53 27.08 -33.28 -12.55
C SER A 53 28.55 -33.51 -12.22
N GLU A 54 29.20 -32.54 -11.57
CA GLU A 54 30.59 -32.69 -11.12
C GLU A 54 30.68 -33.79 -10.07
N ALA A 55 29.76 -33.85 -9.12
CA ALA A 55 29.69 -34.92 -8.13
C ALA A 55 29.58 -36.30 -8.79
N GLN A 56 28.76 -36.46 -9.83
CA GLN A 56 28.68 -37.72 -10.56
C GLN A 56 30.00 -38.07 -11.27
N ASN A 57 30.61 -37.10 -11.93
CA ASN A 57 31.87 -37.31 -12.65
C ASN A 57 33.00 -37.68 -11.68
N SER A 58 33.12 -36.96 -10.57
CA SER A 58 34.06 -37.27 -9.49
C SER A 58 33.80 -38.63 -8.87
N MET A 59 32.54 -39.01 -8.58
CA MET A 59 32.22 -40.35 -8.07
C MET A 59 32.54 -41.44 -9.09
N HIS A 60 32.36 -41.19 -10.38
CA HIS A 60 32.77 -42.14 -11.41
C HIS A 60 34.29 -42.33 -11.44
N ARG A 61 35.07 -41.26 -11.32
CA ARG A 61 36.54 -41.32 -11.20
C ARG A 61 36.97 -42.05 -9.92
N LEU A 62 36.35 -41.72 -8.79
CA LEU A 62 36.60 -42.38 -7.50
C LEU A 62 36.40 -43.89 -7.56
N ARG A 63 35.32 -44.32 -8.20
CA ARG A 63 35.06 -45.74 -8.44
C ARG A 63 36.19 -46.37 -9.28
N GLY A 64 36.60 -45.73 -10.37
CA GLY A 64 37.69 -46.23 -11.20
C GLY A 64 39.03 -46.34 -10.46
N TYR A 65 39.35 -45.37 -9.60
CA TYR A 65 40.54 -45.45 -8.74
C TYR A 65 40.45 -46.56 -7.71
N ALA A 66 39.28 -46.73 -7.07
CA ALA A 66 39.05 -47.80 -6.13
C ALA A 66 39.19 -49.17 -6.79
N GLU A 67 38.52 -49.39 -7.93
CA GLU A 67 38.61 -50.62 -8.72
C GLU A 67 40.07 -50.90 -9.10
N TYR A 68 40.81 -49.93 -9.66
CA TYR A 68 42.22 -50.09 -10.00
C TYR A 68 43.10 -50.53 -8.81
N MET A 69 42.81 -50.05 -7.60
CA MET A 69 43.56 -50.40 -6.40
C MET A 69 43.16 -51.77 -5.82
N THR A 70 41.88 -52.16 -5.91
CA THR A 70 41.33 -53.33 -5.21
C THR A 70 40.99 -54.54 -6.07
N ASP A 71 41.06 -54.42 -7.40
CA ASP A 71 40.77 -55.52 -8.32
C ASP A 71 41.69 -56.73 -8.07
N THR A 72 41.35 -57.89 -8.62
CA THR A 72 42.13 -59.12 -8.41
C THR A 72 43.57 -58.96 -8.86
N ASP A 73 43.81 -58.26 -9.97
CA ASP A 73 45.14 -57.90 -10.48
C ASP A 73 45.51 -56.44 -10.15
N GLY A 74 44.82 -55.87 -9.17
CA GLY A 74 44.93 -54.48 -8.75
C GLY A 74 46.22 -54.21 -7.97
N LEU A 75 46.44 -52.92 -7.68
CA LEU A 75 47.67 -52.46 -7.05
C LEU A 75 47.93 -53.11 -5.68
N ILE A 76 46.89 -53.35 -4.88
CA ILE A 76 47.04 -53.98 -3.56
C ILE A 76 47.40 -55.46 -3.69
N SER A 77 46.79 -56.19 -4.63
CA SER A 77 47.16 -57.59 -4.90
C SER A 77 48.62 -57.69 -5.32
N ASN A 78 49.06 -56.80 -6.22
CA ASN A 78 50.46 -56.72 -6.64
C ASN A 78 51.40 -56.44 -5.46
N ILE A 79 51.02 -55.55 -4.54
CA ILE A 79 51.79 -55.28 -3.32
C ILE A 79 51.88 -56.53 -2.44
N LEU A 80 50.78 -57.26 -2.26
CA LEU A 80 50.76 -58.49 -1.46
C LEU A 80 51.66 -59.57 -2.08
N GLU A 81 51.62 -59.77 -3.39
CA GLU A 81 52.51 -60.68 -4.12
C GLU A 81 53.98 -60.26 -3.99
N MET A 82 54.29 -58.96 -4.14
CA MET A 82 55.64 -58.44 -3.93
C MET A 82 56.12 -58.68 -2.50
N LEU A 83 55.24 -58.66 -1.49
CA LEU A 83 55.64 -58.96 -0.12
C LEU A 83 55.96 -60.45 0.08
N GLU A 84 55.53 -61.34 -0.81
CA GLU A 84 55.86 -62.77 -0.80
C GLU A 84 57.26 -63.05 -1.39
N ASP A 85 57.72 -62.25 -2.35
CA ASP A 85 59.03 -62.35 -3.00
C ASP A 85 59.95 -61.16 -2.64
N GLU A 86 61.00 -61.43 -1.87
CA GLU A 86 61.95 -60.41 -1.40
C GLU A 86 62.67 -59.66 -2.53
N ASP A 87 62.98 -60.34 -3.64
CA ASP A 87 63.63 -59.70 -4.78
C ASP A 87 62.62 -58.76 -5.48
N ALA A 88 61.37 -59.22 -5.68
CA ALA A 88 60.31 -58.36 -6.22
C ALA A 88 60.04 -57.14 -5.33
N ALA A 89 59.96 -57.34 -4.00
CA ALA A 89 59.79 -56.25 -3.04
C ALA A 89 60.90 -55.20 -3.16
N ARG A 90 62.16 -55.64 -3.25
CA ARG A 90 63.32 -54.75 -3.31
C ARG A 90 63.24 -53.77 -4.47
N TYR A 91 62.81 -54.23 -5.63
CA TYR A 91 62.82 -53.42 -6.86
C TYR A 91 61.51 -52.67 -7.09
N ASN A 92 60.37 -53.26 -6.74
CA ASN A 92 59.07 -52.77 -7.20
C ASN A 92 58.16 -52.25 -6.08
N LEU A 93 58.32 -52.68 -4.83
CA LEU A 93 57.38 -52.35 -3.75
C LEU A 93 57.31 -50.84 -3.49
N ARG A 94 58.43 -50.12 -3.55
CA ARG A 94 58.46 -48.67 -3.36
C ARG A 94 57.60 -47.97 -4.40
N MET A 95 57.80 -48.31 -5.67
CA MET A 95 57.05 -47.72 -6.79
C MET A 95 55.56 -48.04 -6.66
N ALA A 96 55.19 -49.28 -6.35
CA ALA A 96 53.79 -49.66 -6.16
C ALA A 96 53.11 -48.92 -4.99
N MET A 97 53.84 -48.66 -3.90
CA MET A 97 53.32 -47.90 -2.77
C MET A 97 53.23 -46.39 -3.06
N GLU A 98 54.16 -45.84 -3.83
CA GLU A 98 54.08 -44.46 -4.34
C GLU A 98 52.86 -44.27 -5.25
N ASP A 99 52.62 -45.23 -6.16
CA ASP A 99 51.42 -45.26 -6.99
C ASP A 99 50.13 -45.37 -6.15
N LEU A 100 50.16 -46.13 -5.05
CA LEU A 100 49.01 -46.28 -4.14
C LEU A 100 48.69 -44.96 -3.44
N GLN A 101 49.72 -44.26 -2.96
CA GLN A 101 49.59 -42.95 -2.34
C GLN A 101 49.10 -41.90 -3.35
N GLU A 102 49.63 -41.89 -4.57
CA GLU A 102 49.17 -40.97 -5.60
C GLU A 102 47.68 -41.17 -5.90
N ASN A 103 47.22 -42.41 -6.02
CA ASN A 103 45.80 -42.71 -6.25
C ASN A 103 44.93 -42.37 -5.03
N ALA A 104 45.40 -42.57 -3.80
CA ALA A 104 44.71 -42.12 -2.60
C ALA A 104 44.56 -40.58 -2.55
N ASP A 105 45.61 -39.85 -2.94
CA ASP A 105 45.58 -38.38 -2.99
C ASP A 105 44.69 -37.86 -4.12
N ARG A 106 44.64 -38.55 -5.27
CA ARG A 106 43.65 -38.30 -6.33
C ARG A 106 42.23 -38.48 -5.79
N CYS A 107 41.96 -39.53 -5.02
CA CYS A 107 40.65 -39.73 -4.40
C CYS A 107 40.27 -38.58 -3.45
N LYS A 108 41.20 -38.17 -2.60
CA LYS A 108 41.03 -37.01 -1.70
C LYS A 108 40.76 -35.72 -2.47
N LYS A 109 41.46 -35.49 -3.59
CA LYS A 109 41.23 -34.31 -4.44
C LYS A 109 39.82 -34.31 -5.04
N GLU A 110 39.35 -35.46 -5.53
CA GLU A 110 38.00 -35.58 -6.10
C GLU A 110 36.92 -35.30 -5.06
N ILE A 111 36.98 -35.89 -3.87
CA ILE A 111 35.95 -35.64 -2.85
C ILE A 111 35.95 -34.18 -2.37
N ASN A 112 37.12 -33.54 -2.26
CA ASN A 112 37.23 -32.12 -1.93
C ASN A 112 36.65 -31.21 -3.03
N SER A 113 36.75 -31.61 -4.30
CA SER A 113 36.08 -30.94 -5.41
C SER A 113 34.55 -30.98 -5.22
N ILE A 114 33.99 -32.15 -4.92
CA ILE A 114 32.55 -32.32 -4.65
C ILE A 114 32.11 -31.42 -3.49
N LYS A 115 32.83 -31.46 -2.38
CA LYS A 115 32.59 -30.61 -1.20
C LYS A 115 32.58 -29.12 -1.56
N GLY A 116 33.58 -28.66 -2.31
CA GLY A 116 33.68 -27.27 -2.74
C GLY A 116 32.48 -26.82 -3.58
N LYS A 117 31.97 -27.67 -4.48
CA LYS A 117 30.79 -27.35 -5.30
C LYS A 117 29.50 -27.25 -4.48
N PHE A 118 29.28 -28.16 -3.54
CA PHE A 118 28.11 -28.10 -2.67
C PHE A 118 28.19 -26.95 -1.65
N GLN A 119 29.39 -26.61 -1.18
CA GLN A 119 29.61 -25.43 -0.33
C GLN A 119 29.22 -24.15 -1.09
N MET A 120 29.75 -23.95 -2.29
CA MET A 120 29.42 -22.80 -3.15
C MET A 120 27.90 -22.69 -3.39
N LEU A 121 27.23 -23.80 -3.68
CA LEU A 121 25.78 -23.83 -3.86
C LEU A 121 25.03 -23.45 -2.57
N LEU A 122 25.48 -23.96 -1.42
CA LEU A 122 24.89 -23.67 -0.11
C LEU A 122 25.05 -22.18 0.25
N ASP A 123 26.23 -21.62 0.03
CA ASP A 123 26.51 -20.21 0.29
C ASP A 123 25.65 -19.31 -0.60
N PHE A 124 25.53 -19.66 -1.89
CA PHE A 124 24.69 -18.93 -2.82
C PHE A 124 23.21 -18.94 -2.42
N ILE A 125 22.66 -20.10 -2.04
CA ILE A 125 21.24 -20.17 -1.65
C ILE A 125 20.96 -19.46 -0.31
N MET A 126 21.93 -19.43 0.62
CA MET A 126 21.82 -18.64 1.85
C MET A 126 21.84 -17.15 1.56
N ALA A 127 22.67 -16.70 0.62
CA ALA A 127 22.67 -15.31 0.15
C ALA A 127 21.29 -14.94 -0.43
N LEU A 128 20.69 -15.80 -1.27
CA LEU A 128 19.33 -15.58 -1.77
C LEU A 128 18.28 -15.51 -0.67
N GLN A 129 18.40 -16.35 0.37
CA GLN A 129 17.50 -16.31 1.51
C GLN A 129 17.57 -14.95 2.21
N ASN A 130 18.78 -14.47 2.51
CA ASN A 130 18.99 -13.19 3.21
C ASN A 130 18.40 -12.02 2.42
N THR A 131 18.69 -11.96 1.13
CA THR A 131 18.10 -10.96 0.24
C THR A 131 16.57 -11.04 0.17
N ALA A 132 16.00 -12.24 0.10
CA ALA A 132 14.54 -12.41 0.09
C ALA A 132 13.92 -11.97 1.43
N MET A 133 14.58 -12.21 2.57
CA MET A 133 14.15 -11.73 3.88
C MET A 133 14.24 -10.20 3.99
N GLU A 134 15.32 -9.58 3.50
CA GLU A 134 15.46 -8.11 3.43
C GLU A 134 14.29 -7.51 2.65
N LYS A 135 14.00 -8.06 1.47
CA LYS A 135 12.87 -7.60 0.65
C LYS A 135 11.54 -7.78 1.37
N GLN A 136 11.34 -8.88 2.08
CA GLN A 136 10.12 -9.12 2.85
C GLN A 136 9.92 -8.07 3.93
N ASN A 137 10.99 -7.68 4.63
CA ASN A 137 10.97 -6.64 5.65
C ASN A 137 10.65 -5.27 5.05
N ASP A 138 11.21 -4.95 3.87
CA ASP A 138 10.89 -3.72 3.13
C ASP A 138 9.41 -3.68 2.72
N THR A 139 8.89 -4.77 2.13
CA THR A 139 7.48 -4.89 1.73
C THR A 139 6.56 -4.78 2.95
N GLN A 140 6.94 -5.38 4.09
CA GLN A 140 6.18 -5.22 5.34
C GLN A 140 6.19 -3.78 5.86
N THR A 141 7.31 -3.07 5.72
CA THR A 141 7.43 -1.66 6.14
C THR A 141 6.57 -0.77 5.26
N ARG A 142 6.62 -0.94 3.92
CA ARG A 142 5.75 -0.24 2.97
C ARG A 142 4.28 -0.53 3.22
N GLN A 143 3.92 -1.78 3.52
CA GLN A 143 2.55 -2.14 3.86
C GLN A 143 2.03 -1.40 5.10
N LYS A 144 2.87 -1.27 6.15
CA LYS A 144 2.51 -0.49 7.35
C LYS A 144 2.31 0.99 7.02
N GLN A 145 3.23 1.58 6.24
CA GLN A 145 3.13 2.98 5.80
C GLN A 145 1.85 3.22 4.97
N ASN A 146 1.56 2.35 4.02
CA ASN A 146 0.35 2.46 3.19
C ASN A 146 -0.94 2.28 4.01
N ASN A 147 -0.95 1.40 5.02
CA ASN A 147 -2.08 1.27 5.94
C ASN A 147 -2.34 2.58 6.69
N ASP A 148 -1.28 3.25 7.16
CA ASP A 148 -1.39 4.56 7.81
C ASP A 148 -1.92 5.63 6.84
N HIS A 149 -1.49 5.60 5.58
CA HIS A 149 -2.00 6.49 4.53
C HIS A 149 -3.49 6.26 4.23
N VAL A 150 -3.92 5.00 4.08
CA VAL A 150 -5.32 4.66 3.88
C VAL A 150 -6.18 5.12 5.07
N ARG A 151 -5.70 4.92 6.31
CA ARG A 151 -6.42 5.40 7.49
C ARG A 151 -6.61 6.92 7.48
N ARG A 152 -5.55 7.68 7.21
CA ARG A 152 -5.62 9.16 7.13
C ARG A 152 -6.56 9.62 6.01
N ARG A 153 -6.47 9.02 4.82
CA ARG A 153 -7.35 9.36 3.69
C ARG A 153 -8.82 9.03 3.96
N ASP A 154 -9.09 7.94 4.67
CA ASP A 154 -10.46 7.61 5.09
C ASP A 154 -11.02 8.62 6.11
N GLU A 155 -10.19 9.09 7.05
CA GLU A 155 -10.54 10.16 7.98
C GLU A 155 -10.82 11.49 7.25
N GLU A 156 -9.97 11.89 6.30
CA GLU A 156 -10.16 13.07 5.44
C GLU A 156 -11.46 12.95 4.60
N ARG A 157 -11.71 11.79 4.00
CA ARG A 157 -12.94 11.51 3.26
C ARG A 157 -14.17 11.68 4.15
N LYS A 158 -14.15 11.16 5.38
CA LYS A 158 -15.24 11.32 6.36
C LYS A 158 -15.46 12.79 6.71
N ALA A 159 -14.38 13.56 6.92
CA ALA A 159 -14.47 14.99 7.16
C ALA A 159 -15.10 15.74 5.97
N HIS A 160 -14.74 15.39 4.73
CA HIS A 160 -15.37 15.96 3.54
C HIS A 160 -16.86 15.63 3.42
N ILE A 161 -17.28 14.40 3.75
CA ILE A 161 -18.71 14.03 3.74
C ILE A 161 -19.48 14.91 4.73
N ALA A 162 -18.99 15.04 5.96
CA ALA A 162 -19.61 15.89 6.98
C ALA A 162 -19.67 17.36 6.54
N HIS A 163 -18.63 17.87 5.88
CA HIS A 163 -18.62 19.24 5.36
C HIS A 163 -19.63 19.44 4.20
N ILE A 164 -19.76 18.46 3.29
CA ILE A 164 -20.77 18.47 2.23
C ILE A 164 -22.18 18.53 2.82
N GLU A 165 -22.46 17.73 3.85
CA GLU A 165 -23.76 17.73 4.53
C GLU A 165 -24.06 19.11 5.14
N SER A 166 -23.10 19.71 5.83
CA SER A 166 -23.22 21.08 6.37
C SER A 166 -23.48 22.13 5.27
N CYS A 167 -22.74 22.09 4.16
CA CYS A 167 -22.98 23.01 3.05
C CYS A 167 -24.35 22.79 2.38
N ARG A 168 -24.84 21.55 2.29
CA ARG A 168 -26.18 21.25 1.77
C ARG A 168 -27.27 21.84 2.66
N GLU A 169 -27.12 21.73 3.97
CA GLU A 169 -28.05 22.32 4.93
C GLU A 169 -28.06 23.86 4.83
N GLU A 170 -26.89 24.49 4.70
CA GLU A 170 -26.78 25.93 4.51
C GLU A 170 -27.43 26.40 3.19
N VAL A 171 -27.17 25.71 2.08
CA VAL A 171 -27.81 25.99 0.79
C VAL A 171 -29.33 25.87 0.90
N LYS A 172 -29.83 24.84 1.59
CA LYS A 172 -31.28 24.66 1.81
C LYS A 172 -31.87 25.82 2.62
N LYS A 173 -31.22 26.21 3.71
CA LYS A 173 -31.66 27.34 4.54
C LYS A 173 -31.70 28.65 3.74
N LEU A 174 -30.67 28.93 2.94
CA LEU A 174 -30.62 30.12 2.09
C LEU A 174 -31.65 30.10 0.95
N GLN A 175 -32.03 28.92 0.45
CA GLN A 175 -33.14 28.77 -0.50
C GLN A 175 -34.48 29.14 0.15
N ASP A 176 -34.71 28.67 1.38
CA ASP A 176 -35.91 29.00 2.14
C ASP A 176 -35.97 30.52 2.45
N GLU A 177 -34.84 31.11 2.88
CA GLU A 177 -34.71 32.57 3.09
C GLU A 177 -34.93 33.37 1.80
N LEU A 178 -34.44 32.89 0.65
CA LEU A 178 -34.62 33.54 -0.65
C LEU A 178 -36.10 33.55 -1.04
N SER A 179 -36.82 32.44 -0.80
CA SER A 179 -38.27 32.37 -1.04
C SER A 179 -39.03 33.39 -0.20
N ALA A 180 -38.67 33.51 1.09
CA ALA A 180 -39.28 34.49 1.99
C ALA A 180 -38.98 35.94 1.56
N ALA A 181 -37.73 36.24 1.22
CA ALA A 181 -37.32 37.57 0.74
C ALA A 181 -38.00 37.94 -0.59
N HIS A 182 -38.17 36.96 -1.49
CA HIS A 182 -38.89 37.17 -2.75
C HIS A 182 -40.38 37.48 -2.51
N ASP A 183 -41.02 36.78 -1.57
CA ASP A 183 -42.41 37.04 -1.22
C ASP A 183 -42.59 38.43 -0.57
N ASP A 184 -41.65 38.86 0.28
CA ASP A 184 -41.65 40.18 0.90
C ASP A 184 -41.44 41.31 -0.12
N TRP A 185 -40.47 41.12 -1.04
CA TRP A 185 -40.27 42.05 -2.16
C TRP A 185 -41.51 42.15 -3.05
N ARG A 186 -42.16 41.01 -3.35
CA ARG A 186 -43.40 40.99 -4.15
C ARG A 186 -44.51 41.78 -3.47
N LYS A 187 -44.76 41.54 -2.18
CA LYS A 187 -45.78 42.27 -1.39
C LYS A 187 -45.47 43.76 -1.30
N SER A 188 -44.21 44.12 -1.07
CA SER A 188 -43.76 45.52 -1.01
C SER A 188 -43.97 46.22 -2.36
N LYS A 189 -43.68 45.53 -3.46
CA LYS A 189 -43.90 46.04 -4.81
C LYS A 189 -45.39 46.23 -5.11
N GLU A 190 -46.22 45.23 -4.81
CA GLU A 190 -47.68 45.33 -4.92
C GLU A 190 -48.24 46.50 -4.10
N GLY A 191 -47.70 46.74 -2.89
CA GLY A 191 -48.07 47.89 -2.06
C GLY A 191 -47.75 49.24 -2.72
N VAL A 192 -46.56 49.37 -3.32
CA VAL A 192 -46.18 50.57 -4.09
C VAL A 192 -47.07 50.74 -5.32
N ASP A 193 -47.33 49.66 -6.07
CA ASP A 193 -48.16 49.68 -7.27
C ASP A 193 -49.61 50.07 -6.96
N LEU A 194 -50.17 49.57 -5.86
CA LEU A 194 -51.50 49.96 -5.37
C LEU A 194 -51.56 51.46 -5.02
N LEU A 195 -50.56 51.99 -4.30
CA LEU A 195 -50.49 53.41 -3.97
C LEU A 195 -50.26 54.31 -5.20
N ALA A 196 -49.64 53.77 -6.26
CA ALA A 196 -49.50 54.46 -7.55
C ALA A 196 -50.83 54.52 -8.32
N LEU A 197 -51.68 53.50 -8.18
CA LEU A 197 -53.02 53.44 -8.79
C LEU A 197 -54.05 54.32 -8.08
N VAL A 198 -53.85 54.64 -6.80
CA VAL A 198 -54.66 55.64 -6.09
C VAL A 198 -54.40 57.02 -6.70
N SER A 199 -55.23 57.37 -7.69
CA SER A 199 -55.31 58.69 -8.31
C SER A 199 -55.71 59.75 -7.28
N SER A 200 -55.27 61.00 -7.48
CA SER A 200 -55.71 62.14 -6.66
C SER A 200 -57.23 62.33 -6.62
N LEU A 201 -57.98 61.75 -7.56
CA LEU A 201 -59.45 61.77 -7.58
C LEU A 201 -60.11 60.81 -6.58
N ASP A 202 -59.50 59.67 -6.27
CA ASP A 202 -60.08 58.67 -5.34
C ASP A 202 -59.96 59.08 -3.87
N VAL A 203 -59.05 60.01 -3.57
CA VAL A 203 -58.86 60.64 -2.26
C VAL A 203 -60.13 61.38 -1.81
N VAL A 204 -60.95 61.84 -2.75
CA VAL A 204 -62.20 62.58 -2.52
C VAL A 204 -63.38 61.65 -2.24
N VAL A 205 -63.41 60.44 -2.82
CA VAL A 205 -64.57 59.51 -2.79
C VAL A 205 -64.73 58.80 -1.44
N ARG A 206 -63.72 58.83 -0.56
CA ARG A 206 -63.77 58.26 0.80
C ARG A 206 -63.51 59.27 1.92
N LEU A 207 -63.83 60.54 1.70
CA LEU A 207 -64.12 61.40 2.86
C LEU A 207 -65.42 60.83 3.45
N ASP A 208 -65.45 60.54 4.75
CA ASP A 208 -66.65 60.00 5.41
C ASP A 208 -67.88 60.76 4.88
N ASP A 209 -68.88 60.03 4.40
CA ASP A 209 -70.15 60.62 3.93
C ASP A 209 -70.77 61.55 4.99
N GLU A 210 -70.36 61.41 6.27
CA GLU A 210 -70.72 62.32 7.36
C GLU A 210 -70.20 63.76 7.22
N VAL A 211 -69.08 63.99 6.52
CA VAL A 211 -68.50 65.34 6.32
C VAL A 211 -69.01 65.98 5.03
N ILE A 212 -69.36 65.18 4.01
CA ILE A 212 -69.84 65.68 2.71
C ILE A 212 -71.36 65.89 2.70
N PHE A 213 -72.15 65.10 3.44
CA PHE A 213 -73.62 65.18 3.41
C PHE A 213 -74.30 65.93 4.57
N LYS A 214 -73.54 66.43 5.55
CA LYS A 214 -74.07 67.48 6.44
C LYS A 214 -73.88 68.83 5.77
N GLU A 215 -74.76 69.15 4.81
CA GLU A 215 -75.06 70.55 4.56
C GLU A 215 -75.34 71.22 5.91
N PRO A 216 -74.77 72.40 6.21
CA PRO A 216 -75.04 73.06 7.47
C PRO A 216 -76.56 73.30 7.56
N GLU A 217 -77.25 72.51 8.38
CA GLU A 217 -78.60 72.82 8.84
C GLU A 217 -78.47 74.11 9.66
N VAL A 218 -78.69 75.24 9.00
CA VAL A 218 -78.88 76.51 9.68
C VAL A 218 -80.24 76.41 10.38
N GLU A 219 -80.21 75.94 11.63
CA GLU A 219 -81.37 75.83 12.49
C GLU A 219 -81.94 77.23 12.73
N TYR A 220 -83.05 77.55 12.05
CA TYR A 220 -83.73 78.82 12.20
C TYR A 220 -84.57 78.79 13.49
N GLU A 221 -83.98 79.16 14.63
CA GLU A 221 -84.72 79.31 15.89
C GLU A 221 -85.69 80.49 15.80
N ALA A 222 -86.98 80.19 15.57
CA ALA A 222 -88.06 81.16 15.66
C ALA A 222 -88.28 81.59 17.12
N PRO A 223 -88.53 82.89 17.41
CA PRO A 223 -88.72 83.35 18.79
C PRO A 223 -90.03 82.81 19.38
N GLN A 224 -89.94 82.00 20.43
CA GLN A 224 -91.12 81.55 21.19
C GLN A 224 -91.46 82.53 22.31
N GLU A 225 -92.65 83.15 22.21
CA GLU A 225 -93.35 83.84 23.30
C GLU A 225 -93.84 82.81 24.34
N LYS A 226 -93.45 82.97 25.62
CA LYS A 226 -94.16 82.35 26.75
C LYS A 226 -94.33 83.30 27.94
N VAL A 227 -95.61 83.60 28.19
CA VAL A 227 -96.28 84.04 29.43
C VAL A 227 -96.02 83.00 30.55
N GLY A 228 -95.86 83.24 31.87
CA GLY A 228 -95.89 84.41 32.76
C GLY A 228 -95.77 83.97 34.25
N TYR A 229 -95.75 84.96 35.18
CA TYR A 229 -95.73 84.94 36.68
C TYR A 229 -94.40 84.62 37.42
N ALA A 230 -93.92 85.34 38.45
CA ALA A 230 -94.17 86.67 39.06
C ALA A 230 -93.12 86.98 40.17
N VAL A 231 -92.98 88.27 40.54
CA VAL A 231 -92.34 88.89 41.74
C VAL A 231 -90.81 89.01 41.71
N GLY A 232 -90.09 90.15 41.90
CA GLY A 232 -90.31 91.59 42.18
C GLY A 232 -88.89 92.23 42.23
N PHE A 233 -88.59 93.49 41.89
CA PHE A 233 -88.79 94.73 42.68
C PHE A 233 -88.11 95.92 41.93
N LYS A 234 -88.81 97.08 41.85
CA LYS A 234 -88.35 98.51 41.81
C LYS A 234 -87.36 98.97 40.70
N HIS A 235 -87.44 100.15 40.07
CA HIS A 235 -88.24 101.39 40.14
C HIS A 235 -87.93 102.23 38.87
N SER A 236 -88.92 102.98 38.34
CA SER A 236 -88.80 104.40 37.88
C SER A 236 -87.99 104.70 36.58
N VAL A 237 -88.33 105.57 35.61
CA VAL A 237 -89.36 106.60 35.35
C VAL A 237 -89.11 107.13 33.90
N PHE A 238 -90.19 107.37 33.13
CA PHE A 238 -90.31 108.22 31.91
C PHE A 238 -89.47 107.85 30.65
N GLY A 239 -89.92 107.98 29.41
CA GLY A 239 -91.14 108.52 28.82
C GLY A 239 -90.93 108.75 27.32
N LYS A 240 -91.91 108.34 26.50
CA LYS A 240 -92.32 108.86 25.17
C LYS A 240 -91.24 109.14 24.11
N SER A 241 -91.41 108.56 22.91
CA SER A 241 -91.92 109.31 21.74
C SER A 241 -91.54 108.66 20.40
N ALA A 242 -92.59 108.34 19.64
CA ALA A 242 -92.70 108.15 18.20
C ALA A 242 -91.52 108.60 17.31
N SER A 243 -90.75 107.64 16.76
CA SER A 243 -89.97 107.78 15.51
C SER A 243 -89.31 106.43 15.08
N ARG A 244 -90.05 105.33 15.01
CA ARG A 244 -89.53 104.01 14.56
C ARG A 244 -90.47 103.38 13.52
N LYS A 245 -90.39 103.85 12.28
CA LYS A 245 -90.91 103.14 11.09
C LYS A 245 -90.03 103.27 9.84
N ALA A 246 -88.89 103.97 9.94
CA ALA A 246 -87.88 104.06 8.86
C ALA A 246 -86.54 103.37 9.23
N ASN A 247 -86.42 102.82 10.45
CA ASN A 247 -85.22 102.11 10.92
C ASN A 247 -85.33 100.58 10.75
N GLU A 248 -86.55 100.01 10.81
CA GLU A 248 -86.77 98.56 10.64
C GLU A 248 -86.47 98.02 9.23
N GLU A 249 -86.52 98.86 8.20
CA GLU A 249 -86.27 98.44 6.81
C GLU A 249 -84.78 98.48 6.46
N ARG A 250 -84.01 99.35 7.13
CA ARG A 250 -82.54 99.34 7.11
C ARG A 250 -81.99 98.15 7.90
N ASP A 251 -82.57 97.89 9.08
CA ASP A 251 -82.23 96.74 9.92
C ASP A 251 -82.56 95.39 9.21
N ARG A 252 -83.54 95.34 8.29
CA ARG A 252 -83.88 94.14 7.49
C ARG A 252 -82.99 93.90 6.27
N MET A 253 -82.52 94.94 5.58
CA MET A 253 -81.52 94.78 4.51
C MET A 253 -80.13 94.51 5.08
N GLU A 254 -79.78 95.16 6.19
CA GLU A 254 -78.53 94.90 6.91
C GLU A 254 -78.53 93.48 7.48
N ALA A 255 -79.66 92.96 8.00
CA ALA A 255 -79.78 91.56 8.41
C ALA A 255 -79.73 90.55 7.25
N LYS A 256 -80.21 90.89 6.03
CA LYS A 256 -80.06 90.03 4.84
C LYS A 256 -78.63 90.02 4.31
N GLU A 257 -77.97 91.17 4.25
CA GLU A 257 -76.57 91.27 3.83
C GLU A 257 -75.64 90.60 4.84
N ASP A 258 -75.96 90.69 6.14
CA ASP A 258 -75.22 90.00 7.21
C ASP A 258 -75.46 88.48 7.19
N HIS A 259 -76.67 88.02 6.83
CA HIS A 259 -76.94 86.59 6.61
C HIS A 259 -76.24 86.05 5.36
N GLU A 260 -76.20 86.81 4.26
CA GLU A 260 -75.53 86.41 3.03
C GLU A 260 -74.00 86.42 3.18
N LYS A 261 -73.45 87.40 3.94
CA LYS A 261 -72.04 87.39 4.38
C LYS A 261 -71.73 86.22 5.31
N ARG A 262 -72.63 85.84 6.23
CA ARG A 262 -72.47 84.66 7.08
C ARG A 262 -72.48 83.37 6.28
N GLN A 263 -73.42 83.18 5.34
CA GLN A 263 -73.42 82.02 4.44
C GLN A 263 -72.18 81.96 3.55
N LYS A 264 -71.72 83.10 3.02
CA LYS A 264 -70.52 83.15 2.19
C LYS A 264 -69.25 82.88 3.01
N ASN A 265 -69.17 83.38 4.25
CA ASN A 265 -68.08 83.07 5.17
C ASN A 265 -68.11 81.62 5.66
N GLU A 266 -69.28 81.03 5.86
CA GLU A 266 -69.42 79.62 6.20
C GLU A 266 -68.99 78.73 5.04
N ARG A 267 -69.43 79.02 3.81
CA ARG A 267 -68.96 78.32 2.60
C ARG A 267 -67.44 78.46 2.43
N ALA A 268 -66.90 79.66 2.59
CA ALA A 268 -65.45 79.87 2.55
C ALA A 268 -64.71 79.09 3.64
N ARG A 269 -65.25 78.99 4.86
CA ARG A 269 -64.70 78.14 5.93
C ARG A 269 -64.80 76.65 5.62
N TYR A 270 -65.88 76.21 4.97
CA TYR A 270 -66.02 74.83 4.50
C TYR A 270 -65.03 74.51 3.39
N ASP A 271 -64.88 75.41 2.41
CA ASP A 271 -63.92 75.26 1.31
C ASP A 271 -62.48 75.25 1.85
N GLU A 272 -62.14 76.14 2.78
CA GLU A 272 -60.82 76.17 3.45
C GLU A 272 -60.56 74.90 4.25
N LYS A 273 -61.56 74.40 4.99
CA LYS A 273 -61.45 73.14 5.75
C LYS A 273 -61.33 71.92 4.82
N LEU A 274 -62.04 71.92 3.70
CA LEU A 274 -61.95 70.89 2.67
C LEU A 274 -60.56 70.90 2.02
N GLU A 275 -60.02 72.08 1.72
CA GLU A 275 -58.69 72.25 1.16
C GLU A 275 -57.59 71.81 2.15
N GLN A 276 -57.73 72.12 3.44
CA GLN A 276 -56.84 71.62 4.49
C GLN A 276 -56.88 70.09 4.59
N LEU A 277 -58.06 69.47 4.54
CA LEU A 277 -58.21 68.01 4.56
C LEU A 277 -57.60 67.36 3.31
N LEU A 278 -57.75 67.98 2.13
CA LEU A 278 -57.13 67.51 0.89
C LEU A 278 -55.61 67.61 0.97
N GLN A 279 -55.06 68.74 1.45
CA GLN A 279 -53.62 68.90 1.65
C GLN A 279 -53.07 67.90 2.67
N GLN A 280 -53.79 67.68 3.78
CA GLN A 280 -53.42 66.68 4.78
C GLN A 280 -53.41 65.28 4.19
N ARG A 281 -54.46 64.86 3.46
CA ARG A 281 -54.48 63.55 2.80
C ARG A 281 -53.42 63.41 1.73
N GLN A 282 -53.14 64.47 0.97
CA GLN A 282 -52.07 64.47 -0.03
C GLN A 282 -50.70 64.28 0.65
N TYR A 283 -50.47 64.94 1.78
CA TYR A 283 -49.28 64.75 2.60
C TYR A 283 -49.19 63.32 3.14
N GLU A 284 -50.25 62.80 3.75
CA GLU A 284 -50.32 61.42 4.26
C GLU A 284 -50.08 60.39 3.15
N LEU A 285 -50.64 60.61 1.95
CA LEU A 285 -50.42 59.76 0.78
C LEU A 285 -48.96 59.81 0.32
N ASN A 286 -48.32 60.98 0.33
CA ASN A 286 -46.90 61.12 -0.03
C ASN A 286 -46.00 60.43 1.00
N VAL A 287 -46.27 60.59 2.30
CA VAL A 287 -45.56 59.86 3.37
C VAL A 287 -45.72 58.36 3.19
N ALA A 288 -46.94 57.87 2.96
CA ALA A 288 -47.20 56.45 2.72
C ALA A 288 -46.47 55.93 1.44
N LYS A 289 -46.36 56.75 0.40
CA LYS A 289 -45.59 56.42 -0.82
C LYS A 289 -44.09 56.35 -0.55
N GLU A 290 -43.54 57.31 0.20
CA GLU A 290 -42.12 57.30 0.59
C GLU A 290 -41.79 56.09 1.46
N GLU A 291 -42.60 55.82 2.49
CA GLU A 291 -42.44 54.63 3.33
C GLU A 291 -42.53 53.32 2.54
N ALA A 292 -43.49 53.21 1.61
CA ALA A 292 -43.62 52.03 0.75
C ALA A 292 -42.43 51.86 -0.19
N GLN A 293 -41.89 52.96 -0.75
CA GLN A 293 -40.68 52.93 -1.58
C GLN A 293 -39.43 52.54 -0.78
N GLU A 294 -39.28 53.03 0.46
CA GLU A 294 -38.18 52.62 1.34
C GLU A 294 -38.26 51.14 1.72
N ARG A 295 -39.47 50.64 2.00
CA ARG A 295 -39.71 49.20 2.23
C ARG A 295 -39.36 48.37 1.00
N LEU A 296 -39.76 48.81 -0.19
CA LEU A 296 -39.41 48.13 -1.44
C LEU A 296 -37.89 48.08 -1.66
N LYS A 297 -37.18 49.20 -1.43
CA LYS A 297 -35.71 49.24 -1.52
C LYS A 297 -35.06 48.30 -0.52
N THR A 298 -35.56 48.26 0.73
CA THR A 298 -35.05 47.37 1.79
C THR A 298 -35.31 45.89 1.45
N ALA A 299 -36.48 45.56 0.93
CA ALA A 299 -36.80 44.20 0.48
C ALA A 299 -35.92 43.79 -0.71
N GLN A 300 -35.66 44.72 -1.64
CA GLN A 300 -34.77 44.48 -2.78
C GLN A 300 -33.32 44.21 -2.35
N THR A 301 -32.76 45.03 -1.46
CA THR A 301 -31.38 44.81 -0.97
C THR A 301 -31.26 43.50 -0.20
N THR A 302 -32.28 43.15 0.58
CA THR A 302 -32.35 41.86 1.28
C THR A 302 -32.37 40.69 0.30
N LEU A 303 -33.19 40.78 -0.76
CA LEU A 303 -33.26 39.76 -1.82
C LEU A 303 -31.92 39.57 -2.52
N GLU A 304 -31.27 40.67 -2.94
CA GLU A 304 -29.96 40.64 -3.61
C GLU A 304 -28.86 40.06 -2.72
N MET A 305 -28.87 40.39 -1.42
CA MET A 305 -27.93 39.85 -0.43
C MET A 305 -28.11 38.34 -0.25
N VAL A 306 -29.35 37.86 -0.04
CA VAL A 306 -29.63 36.43 0.12
C VAL A 306 -29.29 35.65 -1.16
N GLN A 307 -29.59 36.21 -2.33
CA GLN A 307 -29.21 35.61 -3.61
C GLN A 307 -27.70 35.48 -3.76
N THR A 308 -26.93 36.51 -3.40
CA THR A 308 -25.47 36.47 -3.42
C THR A 308 -24.90 35.43 -2.46
N ASN A 309 -25.46 35.34 -1.26
CA ASN A 309 -25.05 34.33 -0.27
C ASN A 309 -25.38 32.91 -0.74
N LEU A 310 -26.54 32.70 -1.37
CA LEU A 310 -26.93 31.41 -1.94
C LEU A 310 -25.96 30.95 -3.02
N GLU A 311 -25.58 31.82 -3.95
CA GLU A 311 -24.64 31.47 -5.02
C GLU A 311 -23.23 31.17 -4.47
N ARG A 312 -22.81 31.89 -3.41
CA ARG A 312 -21.56 31.58 -2.68
C ARG A 312 -21.63 30.19 -2.05
N ALA A 313 -22.70 29.88 -1.33
CA ALA A 313 -22.89 28.58 -0.67
C ALA A 313 -22.95 27.42 -1.68
N LYS A 314 -23.64 27.61 -2.82
CA LYS A 314 -23.65 26.63 -3.93
C LYS A 314 -22.26 26.39 -4.51
N THR A 315 -21.49 27.46 -4.70
CA THR A 315 -20.11 27.37 -5.21
C THR A 315 -19.23 26.59 -4.24
N GLN A 316 -19.34 26.89 -2.94
CA GLN A 316 -18.63 26.15 -1.90
C GLN A 316 -19.01 24.66 -1.90
N LEU A 317 -20.31 24.35 -1.94
CA LEU A 317 -20.79 22.97 -2.04
C LEU A 317 -20.20 22.22 -3.24
N ARG A 318 -20.12 22.88 -4.42
CA ARG A 318 -19.52 22.28 -5.62
C ARG A 318 -18.04 21.98 -5.39
N VAL A 319 -17.27 22.94 -4.90
CA VAL A 319 -15.83 22.78 -4.62
C VAL A 319 -15.59 21.66 -3.61
N THR A 320 -16.35 21.60 -2.52
CA THR A 320 -16.21 20.52 -1.53
C THR A 320 -16.59 19.16 -2.11
N THR A 321 -17.59 19.10 -2.99
CA THR A 321 -17.97 17.86 -3.69
C THR A 321 -16.85 17.36 -4.61
N GLU A 322 -16.19 18.27 -5.35
CA GLU A 322 -15.03 17.95 -6.18
C GLU A 322 -13.85 17.44 -5.33
N GLN A 323 -13.56 18.11 -4.21
CA GLN A 323 -12.52 17.67 -3.25
C GLN A 323 -12.80 16.28 -2.68
N HIS A 324 -14.06 15.99 -2.34
CA HIS A 324 -14.45 14.67 -1.87
C HIS A 324 -14.24 13.58 -2.94
N LEU A 325 -14.56 13.88 -4.20
CA LEU A 325 -14.34 12.95 -5.30
C LEU A 325 -12.84 12.65 -5.47
N GLN A 326 -11.99 13.68 -5.42
CA GLN A 326 -10.54 13.52 -5.48
C GLN A 326 -10.02 12.66 -4.31
N ALA A 327 -10.42 12.98 -3.08
CA ALA A 327 -10.04 12.20 -1.90
C ALA A 327 -10.47 10.73 -1.99
N LYS A 328 -11.63 10.46 -2.61
CA LYS A 328 -12.11 9.10 -2.87
C LYS A 328 -11.21 8.38 -3.89
N LEU A 329 -10.88 9.00 -5.02
CA LEU A 329 -9.98 8.41 -6.02
C LEU A 329 -8.60 8.09 -5.42
N ASP A 330 -8.09 8.99 -4.58
CA ASP A 330 -6.82 8.80 -3.88
C ASP A 330 -6.90 7.64 -2.87
N LEU A 331 -8.02 7.50 -2.15
CA LEU A 331 -8.24 6.37 -1.24
C LEU A 331 -8.28 5.04 -2.01
N ASP A 332 -9.02 4.97 -3.12
CA ASP A 332 -9.15 3.78 -3.96
C ASP A 332 -7.78 3.35 -4.52
N ALA A 333 -6.95 4.31 -4.95
CA ALA A 333 -5.58 4.05 -5.41
C ALA A 333 -4.69 3.46 -4.30
N SER A 334 -4.73 4.02 -3.08
CA SER A 334 -3.95 3.47 -1.95
C SER A 334 -4.43 2.09 -1.49
N GLN A 335 -5.73 1.79 -1.62
CA GLN A 335 -6.25 0.44 -1.35
C GLN A 335 -5.74 -0.57 -2.37
N ALA A 336 -5.74 -0.21 -3.67
CA ALA A 336 -5.16 -1.05 -4.71
C ALA A 336 -3.67 -1.34 -4.47
N ASP A 337 -2.89 -0.32 -4.07
CA ASP A 337 -1.47 -0.50 -3.70
C ASP A 337 -1.28 -1.45 -2.50
N LEU A 338 -2.16 -1.38 -1.49
CA LEU A 338 -2.13 -2.30 -0.35
C LEU A 338 -2.42 -3.74 -0.75
N GLU A 339 -3.39 -3.95 -1.64
CA GLU A 339 -3.69 -5.29 -2.17
C GLU A 339 -2.52 -5.84 -2.97
N ALA A 340 -1.89 -5.02 -3.81
CA ALA A 340 -0.68 -5.40 -4.55
C ALA A 340 0.47 -5.82 -3.61
N LEU A 341 0.77 -5.00 -2.58
CA LEU A 341 1.80 -5.32 -1.57
C LEU A 341 1.46 -6.58 -0.76
N LYS A 342 0.18 -6.82 -0.47
CA LYS A 342 -0.26 -8.03 0.23
C LYS A 342 -0.03 -9.27 -0.62
N ASN A 343 -0.34 -9.22 -1.91
CA ASN A 343 -0.10 -10.32 -2.84
C ASN A 343 1.41 -10.57 -3.01
N GLU A 344 2.21 -9.51 -3.15
CA GLU A 344 3.69 -9.61 -3.20
C GLU A 344 4.26 -10.32 -1.96
N LYS A 345 3.75 -9.97 -0.76
CA LYS A 345 4.17 -10.58 0.49
C LYS A 345 3.87 -12.08 0.56
N LEU A 346 2.70 -12.51 0.07
CA LEU A 346 2.31 -13.93 0.07
C LEU A 346 3.22 -14.73 -0.87
N GLU A 347 3.45 -14.26 -2.09
CA GLU A 347 4.35 -14.94 -3.02
C GLU A 347 5.79 -15.01 -2.48
N LEU A 348 6.29 -13.95 -1.84
CA LEU A 348 7.63 -13.96 -1.24
C LEU A 348 7.76 -14.94 -0.06
N GLN A 349 6.69 -15.14 0.72
CA GLN A 349 6.65 -16.17 1.77
C GLN A 349 6.79 -17.58 1.18
N ASP A 350 6.11 -17.86 0.07
CA ASP A 350 6.20 -19.16 -0.61
C ASP A 350 7.62 -19.40 -1.15
N ILE A 351 8.24 -18.37 -1.73
CA ILE A 351 9.63 -18.43 -2.20
C ILE A 351 10.59 -18.69 -1.03
N LEU A 352 10.41 -17.99 0.10
CA LEU A 352 11.24 -18.19 1.30
C LEU A 352 11.11 -19.61 1.85
N ALA A 353 9.90 -20.16 1.93
CA ALA A 353 9.67 -21.53 2.38
C ALA A 353 10.37 -22.56 1.46
N ILE A 354 10.33 -22.33 0.15
CA ILE A 354 11.07 -23.13 -0.85
C ILE A 354 12.58 -23.07 -0.61
N ILE A 355 13.12 -21.87 -0.39
CA ILE A 355 14.56 -21.66 -0.13
C ILE A 355 14.97 -22.33 1.18
N GLU A 356 14.21 -22.17 2.25
CA GLU A 356 14.45 -22.81 3.56
C GLU A 356 14.49 -24.33 3.48
N SER A 357 13.50 -24.93 2.80
CA SER A 357 13.48 -26.37 2.57
C SER A 357 14.71 -26.81 1.77
N SER A 358 15.10 -26.05 0.75
CA SER A 358 16.27 -26.34 -0.08
C SER A 358 17.57 -26.25 0.72
N ILE A 359 17.72 -25.24 1.59
CA ILE A 359 18.86 -25.09 2.51
C ILE A 359 18.94 -26.27 3.47
N LYS A 360 17.81 -26.71 4.04
CA LYS A 360 17.77 -27.88 4.94
C LYS A 360 18.26 -29.14 4.24
N SER A 361 17.77 -29.43 3.04
CA SER A 361 18.21 -30.57 2.24
C SER A 361 19.69 -30.48 1.84
N LEU A 362 20.16 -29.29 1.43
CA LEU A 362 21.56 -29.05 1.08
C LEU A 362 22.50 -29.22 2.29
N LYS A 363 22.11 -28.72 3.46
CA LYS A 363 22.87 -28.93 4.71
C LYS A 363 22.99 -30.41 5.06
N GLN A 364 21.91 -31.18 4.89
CA GLN A 364 21.94 -32.62 5.12
C GLN A 364 22.87 -33.33 4.12
N MET A 365 22.76 -33.02 2.83
CA MET A 365 23.64 -33.60 1.80
C MET A 365 25.11 -33.22 2.04
N LYS A 366 25.39 -31.97 2.41
CA LYS A 366 26.75 -31.52 2.76
C LYS A 366 27.33 -32.33 3.92
N ARG A 367 26.53 -32.67 4.94
CA ARG A 367 27.01 -33.55 6.04
C ARG A 367 27.49 -34.89 5.52
N TYR A 368 26.71 -35.55 4.64
CA TYR A 368 27.15 -36.81 4.03
C TYR A 368 28.43 -36.66 3.20
N VAL A 369 28.58 -35.55 2.45
CA VAL A 369 29.81 -35.26 1.72
C VAL A 369 31.00 -34.99 2.66
N ASP A 370 30.77 -34.28 3.77
CA ASP A 370 31.78 -34.04 4.80
C ASP A 370 32.23 -35.34 5.47
N ASP A 371 31.30 -36.25 5.75
CA ASP A 371 31.60 -37.58 6.31
C ASP A 371 32.44 -38.40 5.32
N MET A 372 32.11 -38.37 4.02
CA MET A 372 32.93 -38.99 2.98
C MET A 372 34.32 -38.36 2.90
N CYS A 373 34.44 -37.02 2.94
CA CYS A 373 35.73 -36.34 3.00
C CYS A 373 36.58 -36.82 4.19
N GLY A 374 35.97 -36.97 5.36
CA GLY A 374 36.61 -37.53 6.55
C GLY A 374 37.15 -38.94 6.29
N PHE A 375 36.32 -39.82 5.74
CA PHE A 375 36.71 -41.18 5.40
C PHE A 375 37.91 -41.23 4.43
N PHE A 376 37.92 -40.44 3.35
CA PHE A 376 39.04 -40.39 2.41
C PHE A 376 40.31 -39.82 3.02
N GLN A 377 40.17 -38.83 3.91
CA GLN A 377 41.30 -38.29 4.65
C GLN A 377 41.93 -39.37 5.54
N GLU A 378 41.12 -40.21 6.19
CA GLU A 378 41.61 -41.35 6.96
C GLU A 378 42.36 -42.37 6.09
N VAL A 379 41.84 -42.70 4.89
CA VAL A 379 42.51 -43.62 3.95
C VAL A 379 43.87 -43.06 3.52
N SER A 380 43.93 -41.81 3.05
CA SER A 380 45.19 -41.17 2.63
C SER A 380 46.21 -41.12 3.78
N THR A 381 45.77 -40.79 5.01
CA THR A 381 46.64 -40.82 6.19
C THR A 381 47.11 -42.24 6.55
N GLU A 382 46.27 -43.27 6.37
CA GLU A 382 46.66 -44.66 6.62
C GLU A 382 47.70 -45.17 5.61
N VAL A 383 47.57 -44.81 4.32
CA VAL A 383 48.59 -45.12 3.29
C VAL A 383 49.91 -44.42 3.65
N GLN A 384 49.88 -43.13 3.93
CA GLN A 384 51.08 -42.35 4.28
C GLN A 384 51.79 -42.92 5.52
N ASN A 385 51.05 -43.25 6.57
CA ASN A 385 51.60 -43.87 7.78
C ASN A 385 52.23 -45.24 7.50
N THR A 386 51.64 -46.01 6.58
CA THR A 386 52.17 -47.33 6.16
C THR A 386 53.47 -47.16 5.38
N MET A 387 53.56 -46.15 4.51
CA MET A 387 54.76 -45.81 3.77
C MET A 387 55.88 -45.33 4.69
N ASP A 388 55.61 -44.34 5.55
CA ASP A 388 56.63 -43.72 6.39
C ASP A 388 57.14 -44.64 7.51
N GLY A 389 56.33 -45.60 7.95
CA GLY A 389 56.67 -46.49 9.05
C GLY A 389 57.09 -47.90 8.59
N PRO A 390 56.14 -48.86 8.53
CA PRO A 390 56.45 -50.26 8.23
C PRO A 390 57.20 -50.46 6.90
N MET A 391 56.85 -49.73 5.84
CA MET A 391 57.45 -49.91 4.52
C MET A 391 58.92 -49.50 4.50
N GLN A 392 59.24 -48.29 4.97
CA GLN A 392 60.64 -47.84 5.04
C GLN A 392 61.50 -48.77 5.90
N LYS A 393 60.97 -49.26 7.04
CA LYS A 393 61.67 -50.23 7.90
C LYS A 393 61.89 -51.58 7.21
N PHE A 394 60.91 -52.03 6.42
CA PHE A 394 61.02 -53.27 5.66
C PHE A 394 62.05 -53.15 4.53
N LEU A 395 61.96 -52.10 3.70
CA LEU A 395 62.87 -51.87 2.58
C LEU A 395 64.32 -51.64 3.04
N SER A 396 64.53 -50.83 4.09
CA SER A 396 65.89 -50.60 4.62
C SER A 396 66.54 -51.88 5.13
N LYS A 397 65.77 -52.82 5.69
CA LYS A 397 66.29 -54.14 6.09
C LYS A 397 66.68 -54.99 4.89
N ILE A 398 65.86 -55.03 3.84
CA ILE A 398 66.18 -55.73 2.59
C ILE A 398 67.44 -55.14 1.95
N GLU A 399 67.52 -53.81 1.86
CA GLU A 399 68.68 -53.09 1.31
C GLU A 399 69.95 -53.38 2.13
N ASN A 400 69.89 -53.29 3.46
CA ASN A 400 71.03 -53.56 4.34
C ASN A 400 71.50 -55.01 4.24
N ALA A 401 70.57 -55.97 4.19
CA ALA A 401 70.92 -57.38 4.04
C ALA A 401 71.55 -57.64 2.67
N ALA A 402 71.01 -57.06 1.59
CA ALA A 402 71.61 -57.18 0.27
C ALA A 402 73.04 -56.61 0.19
N VAL A 403 73.31 -55.51 0.90
CA VAL A 403 74.67 -54.95 1.03
C VAL A 403 75.57 -55.89 1.85
N ALA A 404 75.08 -56.42 2.97
CA ALA A 404 75.82 -57.32 3.85
C ALA A 404 76.21 -58.64 3.17
N SER A 405 75.39 -59.14 2.24
CA SER A 405 75.68 -60.35 1.44
C SER A 405 76.80 -60.17 0.42
N GLY A 406 77.45 -58.99 0.34
CA GLY A 406 78.53 -58.73 -0.62
C GLY A 406 78.05 -58.62 -2.07
N ASN A 407 76.74 -58.53 -2.29
CA ASN A 407 76.14 -58.48 -3.62
C ASN A 407 76.29 -57.08 -4.24
N SER A 408 77.36 -56.88 -5.01
CA SER A 408 77.54 -55.73 -5.87
C SER A 408 76.48 -55.72 -6.99
N LYS A 409 75.43 -54.90 -6.87
CA LYS A 409 74.42 -54.46 -7.87
C LYS A 409 73.82 -55.47 -8.90
N GLY A 410 74.18 -56.76 -8.90
CA GLY A 410 73.81 -57.70 -9.97
C GLY A 410 73.77 -59.18 -9.57
N SER A 411 73.86 -59.51 -8.27
CA SER A 411 73.60 -60.88 -7.80
C SER A 411 72.13 -60.99 -7.37
N HIS A 412 71.44 -61.95 -7.98
CA HIS A 412 69.99 -62.16 -7.90
C HIS A 412 69.54 -63.06 -6.74
N LYS A 413 70.41 -63.33 -5.74
CA LYS A 413 70.00 -64.09 -4.56
C LYS A 413 70.56 -63.48 -3.30
N ILE A 414 69.67 -63.06 -2.41
CA ILE A 414 70.03 -62.67 -1.06
C ILE A 414 69.94 -63.92 -0.17
N GLU A 415 71.04 -64.64 -0.02
CA GLU A 415 71.06 -65.82 0.85
C GLU A 415 71.07 -65.40 2.33
N ASN A 416 70.23 -66.07 3.16
CA ASN A 416 70.11 -65.91 4.61
C ASN A 416 69.51 -64.58 5.12
N LEU A 417 68.55 -64.00 4.40
CA LEU A 417 67.76 -62.88 4.93
C LEU A 417 66.77 -63.42 5.97
N ASN A 418 67.04 -63.15 7.26
CA ASN A 418 66.02 -63.34 8.29
C ASN A 418 65.03 -62.18 8.17
N VAL A 419 64.10 -62.29 7.21
CA VAL A 419 63.08 -61.28 6.93
C VAL A 419 62.37 -60.92 8.21
N ASP A 420 62.21 -59.62 8.46
CA ASP A 420 61.43 -59.13 9.57
C ASP A 420 59.95 -59.45 9.35
N GLN A 421 59.55 -60.66 9.77
CA GLN A 421 58.18 -61.17 9.72
C GLN A 421 57.20 -60.22 10.42
N VAL A 422 57.67 -59.42 11.39
CA VAL A 422 56.83 -58.43 12.07
C VAL A 422 56.48 -57.29 11.12
N ASN A 423 57.45 -56.67 10.45
CA ASN A 423 57.17 -55.59 9.50
C ASN A 423 56.41 -56.09 8.27
N LYS A 424 56.73 -57.29 7.76
CA LYS A 424 55.97 -57.92 6.67
C LYS A 424 54.52 -58.14 7.09
N GLY A 425 54.28 -58.71 8.26
CA GLY A 425 52.92 -58.91 8.79
C GLY A 425 52.15 -57.60 8.96
N GLN A 426 52.82 -56.53 9.41
CA GLN A 426 52.22 -55.19 9.49
C GLN A 426 51.84 -54.62 8.12
N LEU A 427 52.69 -54.80 7.11
CA LEU A 427 52.41 -54.36 5.74
C LEU A 427 51.25 -55.13 5.11
N VAL A 428 51.22 -56.46 5.27
CA VAL A 428 50.10 -57.30 4.81
C VAL A 428 48.79 -56.87 5.48
N GLN A 429 48.80 -56.66 6.80
CA GLN A 429 47.61 -56.22 7.53
C GLN A 429 47.15 -54.82 7.07
N ALA A 430 48.08 -53.89 6.84
CA ALA A 430 47.76 -52.56 6.33
C ALA A 430 47.17 -52.62 4.91
N ALA A 431 47.76 -53.42 4.02
CA ALA A 431 47.27 -53.64 2.66
C ALA A 431 45.84 -54.20 2.65
N LEU A 432 45.55 -55.23 3.46
CA LEU A 432 44.20 -55.80 3.56
C LEU A 432 43.18 -54.81 4.14
N ARG A 433 43.57 -54.00 5.12
CA ARG A 433 42.70 -52.94 5.67
C ARG A 433 42.39 -51.87 4.63
N LEU A 434 43.40 -51.43 3.88
CA LEU A 434 43.25 -50.47 2.79
C LEU A 434 42.36 -51.04 1.69
N GLN A 435 42.52 -52.32 1.33
CA GLN A 435 41.66 -52.99 0.37
C GLN A 435 40.20 -52.92 0.80
N GLY A 436 39.90 -53.31 2.05
CA GLY A 436 38.54 -53.23 2.59
C GLY A 436 37.95 -51.82 2.54
N LYS A 437 38.72 -50.79 2.91
CA LYS A 437 38.27 -49.39 2.86
C LYS A 437 38.03 -48.89 1.44
N LEU A 438 38.92 -49.22 0.50
CA LEU A 438 38.82 -48.83 -0.90
C LEU A 438 37.69 -49.55 -1.63
N SER A 439 37.42 -50.82 -1.31
CA SER A 439 36.25 -51.53 -1.84
C SER A 439 34.94 -50.86 -1.42
N ILE A 440 34.83 -50.44 -0.15
CA ILE A 440 33.66 -49.67 0.33
C ILE A 440 33.51 -48.35 -0.45
N ILE A 441 34.61 -47.66 -0.75
CA ILE A 441 34.58 -46.45 -1.59
C ILE A 441 34.02 -46.78 -2.98
N GLY A 442 34.54 -47.84 -3.61
CA GLY A 442 34.09 -48.29 -4.93
C GLY A 442 32.59 -48.54 -4.96
N ASP A 443 32.08 -49.23 -3.94
CA ASP A 443 30.64 -49.53 -3.79
C ASP A 443 29.82 -48.25 -3.61
N VAL A 444 30.18 -47.38 -2.66
CA VAL A 444 29.44 -46.13 -2.38
C VAL A 444 29.44 -45.22 -3.60
N ALA A 445 30.59 -45.06 -4.26
CA ALA A 445 30.70 -44.28 -5.48
C ALA A 445 29.87 -44.89 -6.62
N GLY A 446 29.86 -46.23 -6.75
CA GLY A 446 29.05 -46.96 -7.71
C GLY A 446 27.55 -46.79 -7.48
N VAL A 447 27.10 -46.84 -6.22
CA VAL A 447 25.71 -46.58 -5.81
C VAL A 447 25.33 -45.15 -6.17
N TYR A 448 26.15 -44.15 -5.83
CA TYR A 448 25.87 -42.75 -6.18
C TYR A 448 25.77 -42.56 -7.69
N VAL A 449 26.70 -43.11 -8.48
CA VAL A 449 26.66 -42.99 -9.95
C VAL A 449 25.39 -43.61 -10.50
N SER A 450 24.95 -44.73 -9.96
CA SER A 450 23.70 -45.40 -10.36
C SER A 450 22.49 -44.55 -10.02
N ILE A 451 22.40 -44.04 -8.79
CA ILE A 451 21.32 -43.14 -8.34
C ILE A 451 21.29 -41.87 -9.19
N SER A 452 22.46 -41.31 -9.49
CA SER A 452 22.57 -40.09 -10.27
C SER A 452 22.06 -40.29 -11.70
N LYS A 453 22.43 -41.39 -12.35
CA LYS A 453 21.96 -41.74 -13.69
C LYS A 453 20.45 -42.03 -13.74
N LEU A 454 19.92 -42.74 -12.74
CA LEU A 454 18.53 -43.21 -12.75
C LEU A 454 17.54 -42.16 -12.24
N TYR A 455 17.93 -41.32 -11.27
CA TYR A 455 17.00 -40.44 -10.57
C TYR A 455 17.41 -38.98 -10.60
N ILE A 456 18.67 -38.64 -10.25
CA ILE A 456 19.07 -37.24 -10.07
C ILE A 456 19.11 -36.49 -11.41
N LYS A 457 19.86 -36.98 -12.40
CA LYS A 457 19.97 -36.34 -13.71
C LYS A 457 18.63 -36.31 -14.47
N PRO A 458 17.88 -37.43 -14.56
CA PRO A 458 16.55 -37.40 -15.17
C PRO A 458 15.62 -36.41 -14.46
N GLY A 459 15.64 -36.37 -13.12
CA GLY A 459 14.89 -35.39 -12.34
C GLY A 459 15.27 -33.96 -12.70
N ILE A 460 16.57 -33.64 -12.71
CA ILE A 460 17.11 -32.33 -13.14
C ILE A 460 16.62 -31.95 -14.55
N ASN A 461 16.72 -32.87 -15.51
CA ASN A 461 16.34 -32.59 -16.89
C ASN A 461 14.81 -32.42 -17.03
N LYS A 462 14.00 -33.24 -16.33
CA LYS A 462 12.54 -33.08 -16.31
C LYS A 462 12.15 -31.73 -15.72
N MET A 463 12.84 -31.30 -14.66
CA MET A 463 12.62 -29.99 -14.02
C MET A 463 12.98 -28.81 -14.94
N GLU A 464 14.02 -28.95 -15.77
CA GLU A 464 14.34 -27.96 -16.82
C GLU A 464 13.24 -27.89 -17.88
N GLY A 465 12.62 -29.02 -18.23
CA GLY A 465 11.46 -29.02 -19.12
C GLY A 465 10.28 -28.19 -18.57
N LEU A 466 10.11 -28.15 -17.24
CA LEU A 466 9.00 -27.43 -16.60
C LEU A 466 9.04 -25.92 -16.79
N THR A 467 10.20 -25.30 -17.06
CA THR A 467 10.28 -23.84 -17.27
C THR A 467 9.69 -23.39 -18.61
N TYR A 468 9.54 -24.31 -19.55
CA TYR A 468 8.98 -24.05 -20.88
C TYR A 468 7.49 -24.37 -20.97
N LEU A 469 6.89 -24.95 -19.91
CA LEU A 469 5.49 -25.34 -19.87
C LEU A 469 4.58 -24.17 -19.54
N SER A 470 3.36 -24.20 -20.10
CA SER A 470 2.29 -23.32 -19.65
C SER A 470 1.88 -23.63 -18.19
N HIS A 471 1.25 -22.68 -17.51
CA HIS A 471 0.86 -22.86 -16.09
C HIS A 471 -0.07 -24.07 -15.86
N SER A 472 -0.95 -24.40 -16.82
CA SER A 472 -1.83 -25.57 -16.78
C SER A 472 -1.07 -26.89 -16.97
N GLU A 473 -0.08 -26.92 -17.86
CA GLU A 473 0.76 -28.11 -18.07
C GLU A 473 1.70 -28.32 -16.89
N TYR A 474 2.21 -27.22 -16.32
CA TYR A 474 3.05 -27.24 -15.13
C TYR A 474 2.34 -27.87 -13.93
N THR A 475 1.10 -27.47 -13.64
CA THR A 475 0.32 -28.03 -12.52
C THR A 475 0.03 -29.51 -12.69
N LEU A 476 -0.19 -29.95 -13.93
CA LEU A 476 -0.46 -31.35 -14.26
C LEU A 476 0.81 -32.21 -14.12
N GLN A 477 1.96 -31.76 -14.64
CA GLN A 477 3.23 -32.47 -14.46
C GLN A 477 3.74 -32.43 -13.02
N LEU A 478 3.44 -31.37 -12.25
CA LEU A 478 3.81 -31.30 -10.84
C LEU A 478 3.06 -32.36 -10.01
N ALA A 479 1.84 -32.74 -10.40
CA ALA A 479 1.10 -33.81 -9.74
C ALA A 479 1.80 -35.17 -9.92
N GLU A 480 2.37 -35.45 -11.10
CA GLU A 480 3.16 -36.66 -11.37
C GLU A 480 4.45 -36.76 -10.54
N PHE A 481 4.94 -35.64 -9.98
CA PHE A 481 6.11 -35.64 -9.10
C PHE A 481 5.75 -35.90 -7.63
N LYS A 482 4.46 -35.80 -7.27
CA LYS A 482 3.97 -36.06 -5.91
C LYS A 482 3.50 -37.50 -5.73
N GLU A 483 3.14 -38.17 -6.83
CA GLU A 483 2.93 -39.63 -6.91
C GLU A 483 4.27 -40.35 -7.04
#